data_AF-A0A855Y3H8-F1
#
_entry.id   AF-A0A855Y3H8-F1
#
_cell.length_a   1.000
_cell.length_b   1.000
_cell.length_c   1.000
_cell.angle_alpha   90.00
_cell.angle_beta   90.00
_cell.angle_gamma   90.00
#
_symmetry.space_group_name_H-M   'P 1'
#
loop_
_entity.id
_entity.type
_entity.pdbx_description
1 polymer ?
#
loop_
_entity_poly.entity_id
_entity_poly.type
_entity_poly.pdbx_seq_one_letter_code
_entity_poly.pdbx_strand_id
1 'polypeptide(L)'
;MRNLKQMSRNRRALIQKLQTFQQDTGLPLTLAHFVEHHGMTLYELYGGRTGKRYFRGMLAEAGLTAPIECEQEEYIRRLPSVLTINSRSWLTFLIDFIEKGQDATTADERRMLTMFYYTFHRAAPEKLGLSSIEEGVQRVLSCEAFRAELVDIFQYNLAHLRFVDKSNSFPYTCPLDIHCMYSIDQVLAAFGYWNAEQSPTFREGVKYFADEQTDIFFITLNKSDKDFSPSTLYEDYAINERLFHWQTQSRVSEHTATAQRYIHHRETGNRIVLFVREYKDEHGYTSPFVFLGEADYVSSEGNKPMSFVWRLREEMPAKMVAVANK
;
A
#
# COMPACT_ATOMS: atom_id res chain seq x y z
N MET A 1 -17.56 -22.50 -11.44
CA MET A 1 -17.87 -21.05 -11.34
C MET A 1 -16.68 -20.10 -11.56
N ARG A 2 -15.44 -20.42 -11.13
CA ARG A 2 -14.25 -19.56 -11.37
C ARG A 2 -13.95 -19.27 -12.85
N ASN A 3 -14.08 -20.30 -13.72
CA ASN A 3 -13.84 -20.16 -15.17
C ASN A 3 -14.85 -19.25 -15.89
N LEU A 4 -16.13 -19.27 -15.52
CA LEU A 4 -17.15 -18.41 -16.14
C LEU A 4 -16.95 -16.92 -15.80
N LYS A 5 -16.59 -16.60 -14.54
CA LYS A 5 -16.25 -15.22 -14.13
C LYS A 5 -14.96 -14.71 -14.79
N GLN A 6 -13.95 -15.57 -14.98
CA GLN A 6 -12.73 -15.20 -15.71
C GLN A 6 -12.97 -15.00 -17.22
N MET A 7 -13.85 -15.81 -17.84
CA MET A 7 -14.21 -15.66 -19.25
C MET A 7 -14.96 -14.35 -19.53
N SER A 8 -15.80 -13.86 -18.61
CA SER A 8 -16.53 -12.59 -18.81
C SER A 8 -15.69 -11.34 -18.48
N ARG A 9 -14.44 -11.49 -18.03
CA ARG A 9 -13.58 -10.42 -17.51
C ARG A 9 -12.19 -10.39 -18.16
N ASN A 10 -12.06 -11.01 -19.33
CA ASN A 10 -10.88 -10.82 -20.17
C ASN A 10 -10.95 -9.46 -20.91
N ARG A 11 -9.82 -8.99 -21.43
CA ARG A 11 -9.72 -7.66 -22.07
C ARG A 11 -10.77 -7.46 -23.18
N ARG A 12 -10.93 -8.46 -24.06
CA ARG A 12 -11.90 -8.42 -25.17
C ARG A 12 -13.35 -8.27 -24.67
N ALA A 13 -13.72 -9.03 -23.64
CA ALA A 13 -15.05 -8.94 -23.03
C ALA A 13 -15.29 -7.59 -22.35
N LEU A 14 -14.26 -7.03 -21.71
CA LEU A 14 -14.33 -5.69 -21.11
C LEU A 14 -14.53 -4.61 -22.19
N ILE A 15 -13.79 -4.68 -23.30
CA ILE A 15 -13.94 -3.74 -24.44
C ILE A 15 -15.35 -3.78 -25.00
N GLN A 16 -15.92 -4.98 -25.21
CA GLN A 16 -17.31 -5.10 -25.68
C GLN A 16 -18.31 -4.47 -24.70
N LYS A 17 -18.12 -4.69 -23.39
CA LYS A 17 -18.95 -4.04 -22.36
C LYS A 17 -18.83 -2.52 -22.38
N LEU A 18 -17.62 -1.98 -22.58
CA LEU A 18 -17.41 -0.53 -22.69
C LEU A 18 -18.21 0.05 -23.87
N GLN A 19 -18.19 -0.63 -25.03
CA GLN A 19 -18.89 -0.17 -26.24
C GLN A 19 -20.39 -0.04 -26.07
N THR A 20 -21.02 -0.96 -25.32
CA THR A 20 -22.48 -0.97 -25.13
C THR A 20 -22.93 -0.33 -23.82
N PHE A 21 -22.02 0.00 -22.90
CA PHE A 21 -22.34 0.45 -21.53
C PHE A 21 -23.40 1.55 -21.46
N GLN A 22 -23.22 2.64 -22.21
CA GLN A 22 -24.15 3.77 -22.14
C GLN A 22 -25.53 3.41 -22.72
N GLN A 23 -25.57 2.56 -23.76
CA GLN A 23 -26.82 2.10 -24.37
C GLN A 23 -27.56 1.13 -23.43
N ASP A 24 -26.82 0.25 -22.77
CA ASP A 24 -27.39 -0.77 -21.88
C ASP A 24 -27.88 -0.20 -20.54
N THR A 25 -27.23 0.88 -20.06
CA THR A 25 -27.46 1.39 -18.68
C THR A 25 -28.08 2.79 -18.62
N GLY A 26 -27.94 3.60 -19.67
CA GLY A 26 -28.28 5.02 -19.64
C GLY A 26 -27.34 5.89 -18.79
N LEU A 27 -26.30 5.33 -18.17
CA LEU A 27 -25.35 6.07 -17.34
C LEU A 27 -24.18 6.62 -18.17
N PRO A 28 -23.58 7.76 -17.77
CA PRO A 28 -22.30 8.20 -18.31
C PRO A 28 -21.22 7.14 -18.09
N LEU A 29 -20.40 6.87 -19.11
CA LEU A 29 -19.30 5.90 -18.99
C LEU A 29 -18.13 6.50 -18.22
N THR A 30 -18.11 6.28 -16.91
CA THR A 30 -17.01 6.63 -16.00
C THR A 30 -16.42 5.36 -15.39
N LEU A 31 -15.21 5.46 -14.82
CA LEU A 31 -14.60 4.34 -14.09
C LEU A 31 -15.54 3.81 -12.99
N ALA A 32 -16.07 4.71 -12.16
CA ALA A 32 -16.96 4.37 -11.06
C ALA A 32 -18.22 3.65 -11.55
N HIS A 33 -18.97 4.24 -12.48
CA HIS A 33 -20.21 3.64 -12.98
C HIS A 33 -19.94 2.27 -13.62
N PHE A 34 -18.85 2.12 -14.37
CA PHE A 34 -18.52 0.86 -15.04
C PHE A 34 -18.23 -0.27 -14.04
N VAL A 35 -17.43 0.02 -13.02
CA VAL A 35 -17.00 -0.96 -12.02
C VAL A 35 -18.17 -1.35 -11.11
N GLU A 36 -18.96 -0.37 -10.67
CA GLU A 36 -20.14 -0.56 -9.81
C GLU A 36 -21.25 -1.34 -10.53
N HIS A 37 -21.64 -0.91 -11.73
CA HIS A 37 -22.72 -1.55 -12.48
C HIS A 37 -22.43 -3.03 -12.77
N HIS A 38 -21.16 -3.38 -13.02
CA HIS A 38 -20.74 -4.76 -13.27
C HIS A 38 -20.32 -5.53 -12.01
N GLY A 39 -20.41 -4.94 -10.81
CA GLY A 39 -20.02 -5.56 -9.55
C GLY A 39 -18.58 -6.07 -9.58
N MET A 40 -17.67 -5.30 -10.17
CA MET A 40 -16.25 -5.63 -10.29
C MET A 40 -15.44 -4.89 -9.22
N THR A 41 -14.23 -5.35 -8.93
CA THR A 41 -13.23 -4.55 -8.20
C THR A 41 -12.29 -3.86 -9.19
N LEU A 42 -11.57 -2.82 -8.75
CA LEU A 42 -10.50 -2.24 -9.57
C LEU A 42 -9.47 -3.31 -9.96
N TYR A 43 -9.06 -4.18 -9.04
CA TYR A 43 -8.13 -5.27 -9.35
C TYR A 43 -8.60 -6.18 -10.51
N GLU A 44 -9.90 -6.45 -10.59
CA GLU A 44 -10.49 -7.25 -11.66
C GLU A 44 -10.50 -6.50 -13.00
N LEU A 45 -10.78 -5.19 -12.99
CA LEU A 45 -10.74 -4.34 -14.17
C LEU A 45 -9.31 -4.22 -14.74
N TYR A 46 -8.35 -3.87 -13.90
CA TYR A 46 -6.93 -3.66 -14.25
C TYR A 46 -6.15 -4.97 -14.42
N GLY A 47 -6.76 -6.11 -14.06
CA GLY A 47 -6.42 -7.41 -14.66
C GLY A 47 -5.22 -8.17 -14.08
N GLY A 48 -4.78 -7.92 -12.85
CA GLY A 48 -3.74 -8.75 -12.23
C GLY A 48 -2.31 -8.51 -12.76
N ARG A 49 -1.32 -9.26 -12.26
CA ARG A 49 0.13 -9.17 -12.62
C ARG A 49 0.42 -9.25 -14.14
N THR A 50 -0.51 -9.78 -14.92
CA THR A 50 -0.44 -9.95 -16.38
C THR A 50 -1.29 -8.93 -17.14
N GLY A 51 -2.10 -8.13 -16.45
CA GLY A 51 -2.97 -7.13 -17.01
C GLY A 51 -2.19 -5.88 -17.40
N LYS A 52 -1.78 -5.79 -18.67
CA LYS A 52 -1.50 -4.50 -19.32
C LYS A 52 -2.79 -3.72 -19.56
N ARG A 53 -3.68 -3.66 -18.56
CA ARG A 53 -5.00 -3.05 -18.67
C ARG A 53 -4.98 -1.73 -17.94
N TYR A 54 -5.57 -0.77 -18.60
CA TYR A 54 -5.60 0.62 -18.25
C TYR A 54 -6.90 1.12 -18.87
N PHE A 55 -7.78 1.72 -18.06
CA PHE A 55 -9.18 1.92 -18.41
C PHE A 55 -9.33 2.82 -19.63
N ARG A 56 -8.70 3.99 -19.67
CA ARG A 56 -8.76 4.87 -20.85
C ARG A 56 -8.12 4.27 -22.10
N GLY A 57 -7.16 3.36 -21.95
CA GLY A 57 -6.60 2.62 -23.09
C GLY A 57 -7.60 1.63 -23.67
N MET A 58 -8.41 1.01 -22.81
CA MET A 58 -9.52 0.18 -23.26
C MET A 58 -10.65 1.03 -23.86
N LEU A 59 -10.86 2.28 -23.42
CA LEU A 59 -11.78 3.22 -24.08
C LEU A 59 -11.31 3.58 -25.50
N ALA A 60 -10.01 3.86 -25.68
CA ALA A 60 -9.43 4.12 -26.99
C ALA A 60 -9.52 2.89 -27.91
N GLU A 61 -9.20 1.70 -27.39
CA GLU A 61 -9.32 0.44 -28.14
C GLU A 61 -10.79 0.09 -28.48
N ALA A 62 -11.74 0.50 -27.64
CA ALA A 62 -13.17 0.38 -27.91
C ALA A 62 -13.68 1.36 -28.99
N GLY A 63 -12.88 2.34 -29.41
CA GLY A 63 -13.26 3.40 -30.33
C GLY A 63 -14.12 4.51 -29.69
N LEU A 64 -14.10 4.62 -28.37
CA LEU A 64 -14.89 5.60 -27.60
C LEU A 64 -14.16 6.92 -27.35
N THR A 65 -12.83 6.91 -27.47
CA THR A 65 -11.97 8.09 -27.37
C THR A 65 -10.91 8.06 -28.47
N ALA A 66 -10.22 9.18 -28.68
CA ALA A 66 -9.07 9.24 -29.58
C ALA A 66 -7.96 8.24 -29.14
N PRO A 67 -7.14 7.75 -30.09
CA PRO A 67 -5.93 7.01 -29.78
C PRO A 67 -5.01 7.80 -28.85
N ILE A 68 -4.25 7.07 -28.03
CA ILE A 68 -3.44 7.66 -26.96
C ILE A 68 -1.99 7.50 -27.37
N GLU A 69 -1.35 8.62 -27.70
CA GLU A 69 -0.02 8.65 -28.34
C GLU A 69 1.13 8.51 -27.35
N CYS A 70 0.88 8.80 -26.08
CA CYS A 70 1.89 8.71 -25.03
C CYS A 70 2.19 7.23 -24.69
N GLU A 71 3.43 6.79 -24.86
CA GLU A 71 3.86 5.47 -24.40
C GLU A 71 4.36 5.56 -22.95
N GLN A 72 3.58 5.03 -22.00
CA GLN A 72 3.94 4.96 -20.58
C GLN A 72 3.77 3.53 -20.03
N GLU A 73 4.18 2.52 -20.82
CA GLU A 73 3.98 1.11 -20.47
C GLU A 73 4.61 0.74 -19.12
N GLU A 74 5.75 1.35 -18.77
CA GLU A 74 6.40 1.15 -17.47
C GLU A 74 5.52 1.57 -16.28
N TYR A 75 4.82 2.70 -16.38
CA TYR A 75 3.94 3.20 -15.32
C TYR A 75 2.59 2.48 -15.30
N ILE A 76 2.07 2.09 -16.47
CA ILE A 76 0.86 1.26 -16.57
C ILE A 76 1.05 -0.06 -15.83
N ARG A 77 2.22 -0.70 -15.94
CA ARG A 77 2.56 -1.93 -15.18
C ARG A 77 2.60 -1.70 -13.66
N ARG A 78 2.73 -0.45 -13.22
CA ARG A 78 2.77 -0.05 -11.81
C ARG A 78 1.41 0.41 -11.26
N LEU A 79 0.41 0.71 -12.09
CA LEU A 79 -0.97 1.05 -11.63
C LEU A 79 -1.52 0.19 -10.49
N PRO A 80 -1.26 -1.13 -10.41
CA PRO A 80 -1.73 -1.94 -9.29
C PRO A 80 -1.30 -1.46 -7.89
N SER A 81 -0.21 -0.70 -7.77
CA SER A 81 0.25 -0.13 -6.50
C SER A 81 -0.59 1.05 -6.01
N VAL A 82 -1.39 1.68 -6.87
CA VAL A 82 -2.29 2.78 -6.48
C VAL A 82 -3.72 2.33 -6.18
N LEU A 83 -4.13 1.14 -6.64
CA LEU A 83 -5.51 0.66 -6.53
C LEU A 83 -5.99 0.45 -5.08
N THR A 84 -5.06 0.33 -4.12
CA THR A 84 -5.37 0.11 -2.69
C THR A 84 -5.15 1.34 -1.82
N ILE A 85 -4.69 2.46 -2.38
CA ILE A 85 -4.48 3.68 -1.61
C ILE A 85 -5.82 4.14 -1.04
N ASN A 86 -5.89 4.24 0.29
CA ASN A 86 -7.13 4.48 1.02
C ASN A 86 -6.93 5.40 2.24
N SER A 87 -5.85 6.20 2.27
CA SER A 87 -5.69 7.31 3.22
C SER A 87 -6.38 8.54 2.65
N ARG A 88 -7.32 9.12 3.39
CA ARG A 88 -8.06 10.31 2.94
C ARG A 88 -7.10 11.47 2.74
N SER A 89 -6.21 11.70 3.71
CA SER A 89 -5.26 12.81 3.66
C SER A 89 -4.37 12.71 2.40
N TRP A 90 -3.85 11.52 2.12
CA TRP A 90 -2.99 11.30 0.96
C TRP A 90 -3.75 11.35 -0.37
N LEU A 91 -4.95 10.76 -0.44
CA LEU A 91 -5.81 10.82 -1.63
C LEU A 91 -6.20 12.28 -1.95
N THR A 92 -6.65 13.04 -0.96
CA THR A 92 -7.00 14.45 -1.13
C THR A 92 -5.80 15.27 -1.60
N PHE A 93 -4.63 15.08 -0.99
CA PHE A 93 -3.40 15.73 -1.44
C PHE A 93 -3.07 15.40 -2.90
N LEU A 94 -3.10 14.12 -3.29
CA LEU A 94 -2.75 13.72 -4.66
C LEU A 94 -3.74 14.25 -5.70
N ILE A 95 -5.04 14.25 -5.38
CA ILE A 95 -6.07 14.83 -6.26
C ILE A 95 -5.80 16.32 -6.44
N ASP A 96 -5.60 17.06 -5.34
CA ASP A 96 -5.36 18.50 -5.38
C ASP A 96 -4.04 18.85 -6.09
N PHE A 97 -2.97 18.09 -5.84
CA PHE A 97 -1.68 18.23 -6.53
C PHE A 97 -1.85 18.04 -8.05
N ILE A 98 -2.57 17.00 -8.48
CA ILE A 98 -2.69 16.64 -9.89
C ILE A 98 -3.68 17.55 -10.65
N GLU A 99 -4.86 17.82 -10.07
CA GLU A 99 -5.93 18.57 -10.74
C GLU A 99 -5.77 20.08 -10.61
N LYS A 100 -5.35 20.56 -9.43
CA LYS A 100 -5.26 22.00 -9.14
C LYS A 100 -3.85 22.55 -9.30
N GLY A 101 -2.84 21.68 -9.48
CA GLY A 101 -1.44 22.09 -9.57
C GLY A 101 -0.93 22.71 -8.26
N GLN A 102 -1.47 22.29 -7.12
CA GLN A 102 -1.00 22.76 -5.81
C GLN A 102 0.34 22.14 -5.47
N ASP A 103 1.33 22.97 -5.13
CA ASP A 103 2.65 22.49 -4.72
C ASP A 103 2.63 21.85 -3.32
N ALA A 104 3.58 20.95 -3.06
CA ALA A 104 3.81 20.38 -1.73
C ALA A 104 4.49 21.41 -0.81
N THR A 105 3.72 22.05 0.06
CA THR A 105 4.17 23.17 0.90
C THR A 105 4.66 22.72 2.27
N THR A 106 3.96 21.75 2.89
CA THR A 106 4.28 21.26 4.24
C THR A 106 5.29 20.10 4.19
N ALA A 107 5.91 19.79 5.34
CA ALA A 107 6.80 18.63 5.44
C ALA A 107 6.08 17.30 5.13
N ASP A 108 4.83 17.16 5.58
CA ASP A 108 4.01 15.98 5.30
C ASP A 108 3.65 15.88 3.82
N GLU A 109 3.26 16.98 3.18
CA GLU A 109 2.98 16.99 1.73
C GLU A 109 4.23 16.60 0.90
N ARG A 110 5.41 17.08 1.29
CA ARG A 110 6.68 16.68 0.64
C ARG A 110 6.98 15.19 0.82
N ARG A 111 6.70 14.64 2.00
CA ARG A 111 6.78 13.19 2.25
C ARG A 111 5.74 12.43 1.42
N MET A 112 4.50 12.90 1.34
CA MET A 112 3.44 12.31 0.50
C MET A 112 3.81 12.32 -0.99
N LEU A 113 4.46 13.38 -1.47
CA LEU A 113 4.97 13.46 -2.84
C LEU A 113 6.10 12.46 -3.08
N THR A 114 7.00 12.30 -2.10
CA THR A 114 8.07 11.28 -2.12
C THR A 114 7.50 9.86 -2.12
N MET A 115 6.44 9.59 -1.34
CA MET A 115 5.72 8.32 -1.37
C MET A 115 5.10 8.05 -2.75
N PHE A 116 4.55 9.08 -3.40
CA PHE A 116 4.01 8.96 -4.76
C PHE A 116 5.11 8.68 -5.78
N TYR A 117 6.25 9.36 -5.69
CA TYR A 117 7.43 9.07 -6.50
C TYR A 117 7.84 7.60 -6.39
N TYR A 118 8.03 7.08 -5.17
CA TYR A 118 8.44 5.68 -4.95
C TYR A 118 7.32 4.66 -5.22
N THR A 119 6.10 5.13 -5.48
CA THR A 119 5.02 4.27 -6.00
C THR A 119 5.31 3.85 -7.45
N PHE A 120 6.00 4.69 -8.23
CA PHE A 120 6.32 4.42 -9.64
C PHE A 120 7.81 4.14 -9.88
N HIS A 121 8.69 4.80 -9.13
CA HIS A 121 10.15 4.65 -9.21
C HIS A 121 10.68 3.76 -8.08
N ARG A 122 11.81 3.06 -8.31
CA ARG A 122 12.42 2.15 -7.32
C ARG A 122 13.86 2.50 -6.96
N ALA A 123 14.27 3.71 -7.29
CA ALA A 123 15.60 4.23 -7.01
C ALA A 123 15.49 5.74 -6.77
N ALA A 124 16.45 6.31 -6.04
CA ALA A 124 16.56 7.76 -5.88
C ALA A 124 16.74 8.48 -7.25
N PRO A 125 16.26 9.74 -7.38
CA PRO A 125 16.31 10.53 -8.61
C PRO A 125 17.61 10.44 -9.41
N GLU A 126 18.76 10.67 -8.76
CA GLU A 126 20.06 10.70 -9.43
C GLU A 126 20.36 9.38 -10.19
N LYS A 127 19.99 8.23 -9.61
CA LYS A 127 20.22 6.91 -10.22
C LYS A 127 19.37 6.66 -11.47
N LEU A 128 18.33 7.47 -11.67
CA LEU A 128 17.43 7.43 -12.82
C LEU A 128 17.70 8.59 -13.80
N GLY A 129 18.73 9.40 -13.55
CA GLY A 129 19.04 10.58 -14.36
C GLY A 129 18.07 11.74 -14.14
N LEU A 130 17.39 11.77 -13.00
CA LEU A 130 16.46 12.83 -12.60
C LEU A 130 17.14 13.76 -11.59
N SER A 131 16.81 15.05 -11.66
CA SER A 131 17.33 16.10 -10.77
C SER A 131 16.60 16.17 -9.43
N SER A 132 15.34 15.74 -9.35
CA SER A 132 14.56 15.78 -8.11
C SER A 132 13.41 14.77 -8.06
N ILE A 133 12.75 14.69 -6.91
CA ILE A 133 11.50 13.95 -6.71
C ILE A 133 10.39 14.54 -7.58
N GLU A 134 10.27 15.86 -7.63
CA GLU A 134 9.29 16.60 -8.42
C GLU A 134 9.44 16.29 -9.91
N GLU A 135 10.66 16.27 -10.45
CA GLU A 135 10.88 15.91 -11.86
C GLU A 135 10.41 14.49 -12.15
N GLY A 136 10.72 13.53 -11.28
CA GLY A 136 10.24 12.16 -11.45
C GLY A 136 8.73 12.01 -11.34
N VAL A 137 8.07 12.81 -10.51
CA VAL A 137 6.61 12.88 -10.44
C VAL A 137 6.04 13.49 -11.71
N GLN A 138 6.59 14.60 -12.21
CA GLN A 138 6.16 15.20 -13.47
C GLN A 138 6.36 14.26 -14.66
N ARG A 139 7.43 13.44 -14.64
CA ARG A 139 7.67 12.39 -15.65
C ARG A 139 6.57 11.33 -15.66
N VAL A 140 6.06 10.93 -14.49
CA VAL A 140 4.93 10.00 -14.37
C VAL A 140 3.65 10.66 -14.90
N LEU A 141 3.42 11.92 -14.55
CA LEU A 141 2.23 12.69 -14.92
C LEU A 141 2.29 13.31 -16.33
N SER A 142 3.34 13.05 -17.11
CA SER A 142 3.57 13.70 -18.40
C SER A 142 2.51 13.39 -19.45
N CYS A 143 1.79 12.27 -19.31
CA CYS A 143 0.66 11.96 -20.18
C CYS A 143 -0.67 12.35 -19.55
N GLU A 144 -1.43 13.18 -20.26
CA GLU A 144 -2.77 13.60 -19.84
C GLU A 144 -3.73 12.43 -19.59
N ALA A 145 -3.74 11.42 -20.45
CA ALA A 145 -4.63 10.27 -20.28
C ALA A 145 -4.28 9.45 -19.03
N PHE A 146 -2.99 9.28 -18.72
CA PHE A 146 -2.55 8.58 -17.52
C PHE A 146 -2.78 9.41 -16.25
N ARG A 147 -2.54 10.72 -16.32
CA ARG A 147 -2.88 11.65 -15.24
C ARG A 147 -4.36 11.56 -14.87
N ALA A 148 -5.24 11.62 -15.87
CA ALA A 148 -6.68 11.53 -15.67
C ALA A 148 -7.12 10.14 -15.16
N GLU A 149 -6.44 9.07 -15.59
CA GLU A 149 -6.64 7.72 -15.04
C GLU A 149 -6.35 7.64 -13.54
N LEU A 150 -5.23 8.22 -13.09
CA LEU A 150 -4.87 8.24 -11.66
C LEU A 150 -5.89 9.01 -10.84
N VAL A 151 -6.34 10.16 -11.33
CA VAL A 151 -7.37 10.97 -10.68
C VAL A 151 -8.68 10.18 -10.55
N ASP A 152 -9.14 9.50 -11.61
CA ASP A 152 -10.35 8.67 -11.55
C ASP A 152 -10.21 7.56 -10.48
N ILE A 153 -9.04 6.91 -10.39
CA ILE A 153 -8.75 5.89 -9.37
C ILE A 153 -8.78 6.51 -7.97
N PHE A 154 -8.15 7.66 -7.77
CA PHE A 154 -8.10 8.31 -6.46
C PHE A 154 -9.46 8.81 -6.00
N GLN A 155 -10.23 9.43 -6.89
CA GLN A 155 -11.61 9.85 -6.62
C GLN A 155 -12.50 8.65 -6.32
N TYR A 156 -12.37 7.56 -7.08
CA TYR A 156 -13.09 6.31 -6.79
C TYR A 156 -12.73 5.78 -5.40
N ASN A 157 -11.44 5.67 -5.06
CA ASN A 157 -10.99 5.19 -3.76
C ASN A 157 -11.50 6.08 -2.62
N LEU A 158 -11.44 7.40 -2.79
CA LEU A 158 -11.90 8.38 -1.82
C LEU A 158 -13.41 8.26 -1.56
N ALA A 159 -14.21 8.10 -2.62
CA ALA A 159 -15.66 7.91 -2.53
C ALA A 159 -16.05 6.56 -1.89
N HIS A 160 -15.14 5.58 -1.90
CA HIS A 160 -15.36 4.22 -1.41
C HIS A 160 -14.67 3.91 -0.08
N LEU A 161 -14.18 4.93 0.65
CA LEU A 161 -13.65 4.73 2.00
C LEU A 161 -14.76 4.22 2.94
N ARG A 162 -14.57 3.03 3.51
CA ARG A 162 -15.56 2.35 4.39
C ARG A 162 -15.19 2.40 5.87
N PHE A 163 -14.25 3.26 6.24
CA PHE A 163 -13.80 3.43 7.62
C PHE A 163 -13.39 4.88 7.84
N VAL A 164 -13.33 5.28 9.10
CA VAL A 164 -12.74 6.55 9.51
C VAL A 164 -11.25 6.28 9.71
N ASP A 165 -10.44 6.86 8.84
CA ASP A 165 -9.00 6.92 9.00
C ASP A 165 -8.63 7.87 10.14
N LYS A 166 -7.49 7.60 10.79
CA LYS A 166 -7.02 8.37 11.94
C LYS A 166 -5.55 8.70 11.73
N SER A 167 -5.19 9.97 11.83
CA SER A 167 -3.79 10.37 11.77
C SER A 167 -3.01 9.77 12.95
N ASN A 168 -1.76 9.41 12.69
CA ASN A 168 -0.87 8.92 13.74
C ASN A 168 -0.48 10.05 14.72
N SER A 169 0.05 9.65 15.88
CA SER A 169 0.50 10.55 16.94
C SER A 169 2.01 10.73 17.00
N PHE A 170 2.73 10.50 15.89
CA PHE A 170 4.18 10.62 15.89
C PHE A 170 4.62 12.08 16.10
N PRO A 171 5.70 12.32 16.88
CA PRO A 171 6.23 13.67 17.09
C PRO A 171 7.12 14.16 15.93
N TYR A 172 7.11 13.45 14.80
CA TYR A 172 7.92 13.71 13.61
C TYR A 172 7.08 13.54 12.34
N THR A 173 7.57 14.08 11.23
CA THR A 173 6.89 14.04 9.92
C THR A 173 6.81 12.60 9.41
N CYS A 174 5.59 12.07 9.33
CA CYS A 174 5.29 10.76 8.80
C CYS A 174 3.80 10.71 8.42
N PRO A 175 3.45 10.98 7.15
CA PRO A 175 2.05 11.13 6.71
C PRO A 175 1.37 9.77 6.47
N LEU A 176 1.40 8.90 7.48
CA LEU A 176 0.71 7.61 7.44
C LEU A 176 -0.52 7.64 8.36
N ASP A 177 -1.69 7.35 7.80
CA ASP A 177 -2.92 7.24 8.57
C ASP A 177 -3.12 5.79 9.04
N ILE A 178 -3.53 5.65 10.29
CA ILE A 178 -3.83 4.38 10.94
C ILE A 178 -4.98 3.70 10.19
N HIS A 179 -4.84 2.39 10.01
CA HIS A 179 -5.71 1.47 9.28
C HIS A 179 -5.73 1.62 7.75
N CYS A 180 -4.93 2.53 7.21
CA CYS A 180 -4.71 2.64 5.77
C CYS A 180 -3.65 1.65 5.27
N MET A 181 -3.66 1.42 3.96
CA MET A 181 -2.87 0.41 3.27
C MET A 181 -1.68 1.05 2.55
N TYR A 182 -0.49 0.51 2.78
CA TYR A 182 0.77 1.00 2.25
C TYR A 182 1.67 -0.15 1.80
N SER A 183 2.34 0.00 0.67
CA SER A 183 3.46 -0.86 0.28
C SER A 183 4.71 -0.56 1.13
N ILE A 184 5.67 -1.48 1.14
CA ILE A 184 6.97 -1.27 1.82
C ILE A 184 7.64 0.00 1.29
N ASP A 185 7.68 0.17 -0.03
CA ASP A 185 8.28 1.32 -0.70
C ASP A 185 7.69 2.65 -0.19
N GLN A 186 6.36 2.71 -0.04
CA GLN A 186 5.64 3.88 0.48
C GLN A 186 5.94 4.10 1.97
N VAL A 187 5.99 3.05 2.79
CA VAL A 187 6.33 3.18 4.21
C VAL A 187 7.76 3.68 4.39
N LEU A 188 8.73 3.11 3.66
CA LEU A 188 10.13 3.56 3.73
C LEU A 188 10.30 5.02 3.28
N ALA A 189 9.52 5.45 2.30
CA ALA A 189 9.47 6.86 1.88
C ALA A 189 8.85 7.78 2.95
N ALA A 190 7.76 7.34 3.60
CA ALA A 190 7.09 8.10 4.65
C ALA A 190 7.98 8.32 5.88
N PHE A 191 8.76 7.32 6.27
CA PHE A 191 9.79 7.43 7.32
C PHE A 191 11.08 8.11 6.84
N GLY A 192 11.15 8.55 5.58
CA GLY A 192 12.32 9.23 5.03
C GLY A 192 13.56 8.38 4.82
N TYR A 193 13.45 7.06 5.00
CA TYR A 193 14.51 6.11 4.67
C TYR A 193 14.83 6.13 3.17
N TRP A 194 13.77 6.24 2.38
CA TRP A 194 13.84 6.49 0.95
C TRP A 194 13.48 7.94 0.71
N ASN A 195 14.38 8.69 0.08
CA ASN A 195 14.29 10.14 -0.09
C ASN A 195 14.95 10.56 -1.40
N ALA A 196 15.22 11.86 -1.59
CA ALA A 196 15.80 12.37 -2.84
C ALA A 196 17.26 11.92 -3.04
N GLU A 197 17.98 11.66 -1.94
CA GLU A 197 19.41 11.36 -1.95
C GLU A 197 19.66 9.84 -2.02
N GLN A 198 18.81 9.03 -1.38
CA GLN A 198 19.05 7.60 -1.24
C GLN A 198 17.79 6.74 -1.21
N SER A 199 17.99 5.49 -1.62
CA SER A 199 16.98 4.43 -1.58
C SER A 199 17.65 3.07 -1.25
N PRO A 200 18.14 2.85 -0.01
CA PRO A 200 18.87 1.63 0.33
C PRO A 200 17.99 0.38 0.22
N THR A 201 18.59 -0.75 -0.15
CA THR A 201 17.86 -2.03 -0.20
C THR A 201 17.39 -2.44 1.19
N PHE A 202 16.13 -2.86 1.31
CA PHE A 202 15.53 -3.33 2.55
C PHE A 202 15.11 -4.81 2.43
N ARG A 203 15.52 -5.66 3.38
CA ARG A 203 15.25 -7.12 3.36
C ARG A 203 14.83 -7.72 4.70
N GLU A 204 14.97 -6.98 5.80
CA GLU A 204 14.94 -7.55 7.15
C GLU A 204 13.52 -7.59 7.75
N GLY A 205 12.51 -7.00 7.11
CA GLY A 205 11.14 -7.00 7.64
C GLY A 205 10.95 -6.23 8.95
N VAL A 206 12.04 -5.74 9.56
CA VAL A 206 12.09 -4.87 10.73
C VAL A 206 13.11 -3.76 10.46
N LYS A 207 12.83 -2.53 10.88
CA LYS A 207 13.78 -1.42 10.80
C LYS A 207 13.69 -0.55 12.05
N TYR A 208 14.83 -0.34 12.69
CA TYR A 208 14.99 0.71 13.69
C TYR A 208 15.39 2.04 13.03
N PHE A 209 14.65 3.09 13.33
CA PHE A 209 14.90 4.48 12.98
C PHE A 209 15.41 5.19 14.22
N ALA A 210 16.74 5.37 14.30
CA ALA A 210 17.38 5.86 15.52
C ALA A 210 17.04 7.33 15.83
N ASP A 211 16.94 8.17 14.79
CA ASP A 211 16.62 9.59 14.92
C ASP A 211 15.16 9.78 15.39
N GLU A 212 14.25 8.93 14.90
CA GLU A 212 12.84 8.88 15.28
C GLU A 212 12.55 7.99 16.50
N GLN A 213 13.56 7.31 17.07
CA GLN A 213 13.42 6.31 18.14
C GLN A 213 12.26 5.32 17.89
N THR A 214 12.17 4.80 16.67
CA THR A 214 11.01 4.00 16.25
C THR A 214 11.43 2.72 15.55
N ASP A 215 10.95 1.58 16.02
CA ASP A 215 11.04 0.30 15.33
C ASP A 215 9.74 0.03 14.56
N ILE A 216 9.85 -0.22 13.26
CA ILE A 216 8.73 -0.65 12.41
C ILE A 216 8.83 -2.15 12.11
N PHE A 217 7.72 -2.86 12.21
CA PHE A 217 7.61 -4.30 11.92
C PHE A 217 6.68 -4.52 10.72
N PHE A 218 7.18 -5.20 9.69
CA PHE A 218 6.40 -5.70 8.57
C PHE A 218 6.05 -7.16 8.78
N ILE A 219 4.79 -7.42 9.10
CA ILE A 219 4.29 -8.72 9.54
C ILE A 219 3.37 -9.31 8.46
N THR A 220 3.67 -10.53 8.03
CA THR A 220 2.81 -11.31 7.13
C THR A 220 2.27 -12.50 7.91
N LEU A 221 0.96 -12.53 8.15
CA LEU A 221 0.32 -13.56 8.98
C LEU A 221 0.43 -14.95 8.35
N ASN A 222 0.03 -15.07 7.08
CA ASN A 222 0.04 -16.32 6.34
C ASN A 222 1.28 -16.39 5.45
N LYS A 223 2.34 -17.00 5.97
CA LYS A 223 3.55 -17.38 5.22
C LYS A 223 3.22 -18.65 4.43
N SER A 224 3.11 -18.59 3.10
CA SER A 224 2.76 -19.78 2.30
C SER A 224 3.82 -20.89 2.41
N ASP A 225 3.38 -22.15 2.53
CA ASP A 225 4.20 -23.38 2.73
C ASP A 225 5.37 -23.59 1.75
N LYS A 226 5.42 -22.89 0.61
CA LYS A 226 6.50 -23.10 -0.39
C LYS A 226 7.87 -22.57 0.03
N ASP A 227 7.92 -21.72 1.06
CA ASP A 227 9.17 -21.11 1.53
C ASP A 227 9.62 -21.62 2.92
N PHE A 228 8.87 -22.52 3.59
CA PHE A 228 9.16 -22.95 4.97
C PHE A 228 8.85 -24.45 5.24
N SER A 229 9.65 -25.07 6.12
CA SER A 229 9.48 -26.46 6.58
C SER A 229 8.20 -26.60 7.44
N PRO A 230 7.45 -27.73 7.35
CA PRO A 230 6.15 -27.95 8.04
C PRO A 230 6.21 -28.07 9.58
N SER A 231 7.27 -27.59 10.23
CA SER A 231 7.47 -27.66 11.69
C SER A 231 7.32 -26.31 12.42
N THR A 232 6.94 -25.25 11.71
CA THR A 232 6.78 -23.88 12.24
C THR A 232 5.41 -23.30 11.86
N LEU A 233 4.33 -23.83 12.44
CA LEU A 233 3.01 -23.21 12.29
C LEU A 233 2.72 -22.28 13.49
N TYR A 234 2.33 -21.04 13.15
CA TYR A 234 1.93 -19.89 13.98
C TYR A 234 3.04 -19.12 14.71
N GLU A 235 3.72 -18.19 14.01
CA GLU A 235 4.66 -17.25 14.65
C GLU A 235 4.05 -15.86 14.92
N ASP A 236 3.17 -15.37 14.05
CA ASP A 236 2.62 -14.01 14.13
C ASP A 236 1.10 -14.04 13.96
N TYR A 237 0.34 -13.59 14.95
CA TYR A 237 -1.13 -13.60 14.93
C TYR A 237 -1.74 -12.57 15.86
N ALA A 238 -2.97 -12.13 15.56
CA ALA A 238 -3.76 -11.34 16.49
C ALA A 238 -4.39 -12.28 17.53
N ILE A 239 -4.16 -12.01 18.81
CA ILE A 239 -4.81 -12.71 19.92
C ILE A 239 -6.26 -12.20 20.08
N ASN A 240 -6.45 -10.89 19.94
CA ASN A 240 -7.75 -10.20 19.90
C ASN A 240 -7.58 -8.84 19.22
N GLU A 241 -8.60 -7.98 19.24
CA GLU A 241 -8.59 -6.65 18.62
C GLU A 241 -7.47 -5.70 19.08
N ARG A 242 -6.85 -5.95 20.24
CA ARG A 242 -5.73 -5.13 20.76
C ARG A 242 -4.45 -5.91 21.03
N LEU A 243 -4.50 -7.21 21.20
CA LEU A 243 -3.32 -8.03 21.52
C LEU A 243 -2.81 -8.73 20.27
N PHE A 244 -1.51 -8.62 20.02
CA PHE A 244 -0.86 -9.18 18.86
C PHE A 244 0.39 -9.95 19.29
N HIS A 245 0.45 -11.23 18.92
CA HIS A 245 1.62 -12.06 19.07
C HIS A 245 2.56 -11.85 17.87
N TRP A 246 3.83 -11.58 18.14
CA TRP A 246 4.86 -11.42 17.12
C TRP A 246 6.15 -12.12 17.56
N GLN A 247 6.85 -12.73 16.61
CA GLN A 247 8.11 -13.39 16.88
C GLN A 247 9.29 -12.69 16.19
N THR A 248 10.39 -12.55 16.93
CA THR A 248 11.65 -11.99 16.42
C THR A 248 12.30 -12.86 15.35
N GLN A 249 13.23 -12.27 14.59
CA GLN A 249 14.13 -13.04 13.74
C GLN A 249 15.03 -13.96 14.58
N SER A 250 15.45 -15.10 14.00
CA SER A 250 16.06 -16.27 14.66
C SER A 250 17.30 -16.05 15.54
N ARG A 251 17.89 -14.84 15.57
CA ARG A 251 19.11 -14.53 16.34
C ARG A 251 18.88 -13.63 17.55
N VAL A 252 17.69 -13.07 17.74
CA VAL A 252 17.40 -12.17 18.86
C VAL A 252 17.21 -13.00 20.13
N SER A 253 18.03 -12.71 21.15
CA SER A 253 17.89 -13.22 22.51
C SER A 253 17.64 -12.08 23.48
N GLU A 254 17.13 -12.40 24.67
CA GLU A 254 16.72 -11.42 25.68
C GLU A 254 17.81 -10.40 26.02
N HIS A 255 19.07 -10.84 26.09
CA HIS A 255 20.21 -9.97 26.43
C HIS A 255 20.72 -9.11 25.26
N THR A 256 20.12 -9.18 24.07
CA THR A 256 20.53 -8.33 22.95
C THR A 256 20.02 -6.91 23.10
N ALA A 257 20.76 -5.93 22.58
CA ALA A 257 20.34 -4.52 22.58
C ALA A 257 18.96 -4.32 21.93
N THR A 258 18.63 -5.11 20.90
CA THR A 258 17.31 -5.08 20.25
C THR A 258 16.19 -5.55 21.18
N ALA A 259 16.35 -6.72 21.82
CA ALA A 259 15.34 -7.22 22.75
C ALA A 259 15.17 -6.28 23.95
N GLN A 260 16.26 -5.77 24.51
CA GLN A 260 16.23 -4.81 25.61
C GLN A 260 15.53 -3.50 25.19
N ARG A 261 15.77 -3.01 23.97
CA ARG A 261 15.04 -1.85 23.43
C ARG A 261 13.54 -2.12 23.33
N TYR A 262 13.14 -3.31 22.91
CA TYR A 262 11.73 -3.70 22.80
C TYR A 262 11.05 -3.83 24.16
N ILE A 263 11.70 -4.48 25.12
CA ILE A 263 11.17 -4.69 26.48
C ILE A 263 11.02 -3.36 27.23
N HIS A 264 12.04 -2.50 27.14
CA HIS A 264 12.11 -1.21 27.85
C HIS A 264 11.67 -0.02 26.99
N HIS A 265 10.92 -0.25 25.90
CA HIS A 265 10.64 0.78 24.91
C HIS A 265 9.91 1.99 25.52
N ARG A 266 8.95 1.75 26.44
CA ARG A 266 8.20 2.82 27.12
C ARG A 266 9.08 3.69 28.01
N GLU A 267 10.00 3.06 28.74
CA GLU A 267 10.93 3.74 29.66
C GLU A 267 11.93 4.60 28.90
N THR A 268 12.37 4.10 27.75
CA THR A 268 13.36 4.76 26.89
C THR A 268 12.75 5.72 25.87
N GLY A 269 11.42 5.81 25.79
CA GLY A 269 10.71 6.63 24.80
C GLY A 269 10.70 6.03 23.38
N ASN A 270 11.20 4.81 23.18
CA ASN A 270 11.17 4.11 21.90
C ASN A 270 9.73 3.67 21.55
N ARG A 271 9.41 3.72 20.26
CA ARG A 271 8.11 3.34 19.69
C ARG A 271 8.21 2.03 18.94
N ILE A 272 7.18 1.22 19.07
CA ILE A 272 7.02 -0.01 18.31
C ILE A 272 5.80 0.15 17.41
N VAL A 273 5.97 -0.07 16.11
CA VAL A 273 4.98 0.26 15.08
C VAL A 273 4.74 -0.94 14.19
N LEU A 274 3.47 -1.31 13.99
CA LEU A 274 3.09 -2.54 13.30
C LEU A 274 2.45 -2.25 11.93
N PHE A 275 2.99 -2.87 10.89
CA PHE A 275 2.44 -2.95 9.54
C PHE A 275 2.11 -4.41 9.26
N VAL A 276 0.84 -4.74 9.05
CA VAL A 276 0.38 -6.14 8.98
C VAL A 276 -0.36 -6.41 7.67
N ARG A 277 -0.11 -7.56 7.07
CA ARG A 277 -0.89 -8.09 5.95
C ARG A 277 -1.20 -9.57 6.16
N GLU A 278 -2.28 -10.02 5.55
CA GLU A 278 -2.67 -11.43 5.62
C GLU A 278 -1.73 -12.30 4.77
N TYR A 279 -1.68 -12.04 3.47
CA TYR A 279 -0.85 -12.79 2.51
C TYR A 279 0.21 -11.91 1.89
N LYS A 280 1.30 -12.52 1.42
CA LYS A 280 2.32 -11.82 0.63
C LYS A 280 1.79 -11.36 -0.72
N ASP A 281 0.98 -12.20 -1.36
CA ASP A 281 0.41 -11.94 -2.66
C ASP A 281 -1.12 -12.16 -2.65
N GLU A 282 -1.86 -11.20 -3.18
CA GLU A 282 -3.31 -11.23 -3.34
C GLU A 282 -3.67 -10.73 -4.74
N HIS A 283 -4.62 -11.39 -5.41
CA HIS A 283 -4.99 -11.09 -6.80
C HIS A 283 -3.81 -11.07 -7.80
N GLY A 284 -2.71 -11.79 -7.47
CA GLY A 284 -1.49 -11.85 -8.27
C GLY A 284 -0.51 -10.70 -8.04
N TYR A 285 -0.79 -9.79 -7.11
CA TYR A 285 0.08 -8.67 -6.74
C TYR A 285 0.60 -8.83 -5.33
N THR A 286 1.74 -8.21 -5.05
CA THR A 286 2.19 -8.06 -3.66
C THR A 286 1.16 -7.25 -2.88
N SER A 287 0.60 -7.84 -1.83
CA SER A 287 -0.38 -7.17 -0.99
C SER A 287 0.30 -6.06 -0.18
N PRO A 288 -0.35 -4.88 -0.07
CA PRO A 288 0.12 -3.84 0.84
C PRO A 288 -0.09 -4.26 2.29
N PHE A 289 0.52 -3.53 3.21
CA PHE A 289 0.35 -3.68 4.64
C PHE A 289 -0.65 -2.66 5.16
N VAL A 290 -1.50 -3.08 6.09
CA VAL A 290 -2.33 -2.20 6.90
C VAL A 290 -1.47 -1.65 8.04
N PHE A 291 -1.43 -0.33 8.20
CA PHE A 291 -0.77 0.32 9.33
C PHE A 291 -1.65 0.20 10.59
N LEU A 292 -1.21 -0.52 11.62
CA LEU A 292 -1.98 -0.73 12.86
C LEU A 292 -1.67 0.30 13.96
N GLY A 293 -0.75 1.23 13.72
CA GLY A 293 -0.34 2.22 14.70
C GLY A 293 0.77 1.72 15.65
N GLU A 294 0.90 2.42 16.78
CA GLU A 294 1.84 2.10 17.84
C GLU A 294 1.34 0.94 18.71
N ALA A 295 2.28 0.16 19.24
CA ALA A 295 2.03 -0.91 20.18
C ALA A 295 2.92 -0.81 21.42
N ASP A 296 2.40 -1.30 22.54
CA ASP A 296 3.07 -1.32 23.82
C ASP A 296 3.40 -2.75 24.26
N TYR A 297 4.59 -2.94 24.83
CA TYR A 297 5.06 -4.23 25.34
C TYR A 297 4.14 -4.74 26.47
N VAL A 298 3.74 -6.01 26.39
CA VAL A 298 2.98 -6.71 27.43
C VAL A 298 3.85 -7.79 28.09
N SER A 299 4.39 -8.69 27.28
CA SER A 299 5.22 -9.80 27.75
C SER A 299 6.08 -10.34 26.62
N SER A 300 7.17 -11.01 26.96
CA SER A 300 7.96 -11.82 26.04
C SER A 300 8.36 -13.14 26.68
N GLU A 301 8.56 -14.15 25.83
CA GLU A 301 9.05 -15.47 26.24
C GLU A 301 9.92 -16.09 25.14
N GLY A 302 10.57 -17.21 25.47
CA GLY A 302 11.46 -17.91 24.55
C GLY A 302 12.82 -17.24 24.39
N ASN A 303 13.69 -17.89 23.64
CA ASN A 303 15.06 -17.43 23.39
C ASN A 303 15.52 -17.97 22.04
N LYS A 304 15.80 -17.08 21.07
CA LYS A 304 16.23 -17.43 19.70
C LYS A 304 15.30 -18.42 18.97
N PRO A 305 14.09 -17.99 18.54
CA PRO A 305 13.58 -16.62 18.59
C PRO A 305 12.86 -16.30 19.90
N MET A 306 12.79 -15.01 20.24
CA MET A 306 11.88 -14.51 21.26
C MET A 306 10.50 -14.21 20.68
N SER A 307 9.45 -14.56 21.41
CA SER A 307 8.06 -14.19 21.16
C SER A 307 7.67 -13.00 22.02
N PHE A 308 6.87 -12.09 21.48
CA PHE A 308 6.37 -10.90 22.13
C PHE A 308 4.84 -10.84 22.00
N VAL A 309 4.19 -10.42 23.09
CA VAL A 309 2.81 -9.95 23.07
C VAL A 309 2.82 -8.43 23.12
N TRP A 310 2.27 -7.83 22.07
CA TRP A 310 2.11 -6.39 21.92
C TRP A 310 0.66 -6.00 22.14
N ARG A 311 0.42 -4.88 22.84
CA ARG A 311 -0.88 -4.23 22.94
C ARG A 311 -0.93 -3.03 22.00
N LEU A 312 -1.73 -3.11 20.94
CA LEU A 312 -2.01 -2.00 20.05
C LEU A 312 -2.74 -0.87 20.77
N ARG A 313 -2.33 0.37 20.50
CA ARG A 313 -2.99 1.56 21.05
C ARG A 313 -4.34 1.83 20.39
N GLU A 314 -4.49 1.46 19.12
CA GLU A 314 -5.75 1.47 18.39
C GLU A 314 -6.26 0.04 18.17
N GLU A 315 -7.57 -0.14 18.20
CA GLU A 315 -8.18 -1.44 17.90
C GLU A 315 -8.02 -1.79 16.42
N MET A 316 -7.62 -3.02 16.15
CA MET A 316 -7.53 -3.52 14.78
C MET A 316 -8.89 -3.42 14.06
N PRO A 317 -8.88 -3.12 12.76
CA PRO A 317 -10.09 -3.22 11.95
C PRO A 317 -10.67 -4.64 12.04
N ALA A 318 -11.99 -4.77 12.25
CA ALA A 318 -12.67 -6.06 12.46
C ALA A 318 -12.33 -7.12 11.38
N LYS A 319 -12.13 -6.70 10.13
CA LYS A 319 -11.70 -7.57 9.02
C LYS A 319 -10.36 -8.27 9.27
N MET A 320 -9.43 -7.65 10.00
CA MET A 320 -8.11 -8.20 10.34
C MET A 320 -8.19 -9.18 11.51
N VAL A 321 -9.07 -8.94 12.48
CA VAL A 321 -9.28 -9.83 13.64
C VAL A 321 -9.83 -11.19 13.19
N ALA A 322 -10.79 -11.20 12.26
CA ALA A 322 -11.37 -12.44 11.74
C ALA A 322 -10.41 -13.29 10.89
N VAL A 323 -9.41 -12.62 10.29
CA VAL A 323 -8.35 -13.24 9.49
C VAL A 323 -7.28 -13.87 10.37
N ALA A 324 -6.94 -13.21 11.48
CA ALA A 324 -5.86 -13.61 12.36
C ALA A 324 -6.24 -14.69 13.39
N ASN A 325 -7.54 -14.99 13.53
CA ASN A 325 -8.09 -16.05 14.39
C ASN A 325 -8.29 -17.39 13.66
N LYS A 326 -7.88 -17.51 12.39
CA LYS A 326 -7.89 -18.76 11.60
C LYS A 326 -6.47 -19.26 11.43
#